data_AF-A0A0S8G1C4-F1
#
_entry.id   AF-A0A0S8G1C4-F1
#
_cell.length_a   1.000
_cell.length_b   1.000
_cell.length_c   1.000
_cell.angle_alpha   90.00
_cell.angle_beta   90.00
_cell.angle_gamma   90.00
#
_symmetry.space_group_name_H-M   'P 1'
#
loop_
_entity.id
_entity.type
_entity.pdbx_description
1 polymer ?
#
loop_
_entity_poly.entity_id
_entity_poly.type
_entity_poly.pdbx_seq_one_letter_code
_entity_poly.pdbx_strand_id
1 'polypeptide(L)'
;MSDTGKVRISPLKAFVDQQNIFKPVKFHLSRGYHKVKLPLPGGGHRWFYVHILVMGAFGPPKSFDGALVNHKDANKRNNDISNLEWATPSENTKHAYDVGVANGKKGSKHHNSKLTEADVLGIRAEHNGGVSQTSLARRYGVSRKLIWSIINRKAWRHV
;
A
#
# COMPACT_ATOMS: atom_id res chain seq x y z
N MET A 1 19.50 16.84 -33.18
CA MET A 1 20.11 15.94 -32.19
C MET A 1 19.29 16.04 -30.92
N SER A 2 18.84 14.89 -30.42
CA SER A 2 17.93 14.71 -29.29
C SER A 2 18.55 15.18 -27.98
N ASP A 3 18.04 16.27 -27.41
CA ASP A 3 18.36 16.65 -26.03
C ASP A 3 17.29 16.08 -25.11
N THR A 4 17.65 15.01 -24.40
CA THR A 4 16.77 14.32 -23.47
C THR A 4 16.71 15.14 -22.19
N GLY A 5 15.67 15.98 -22.10
CA GLY A 5 15.34 16.82 -20.95
C GLY A 5 15.22 16.03 -19.65
N LYS A 6 16.36 15.78 -19.01
CA LYS A 6 16.46 15.30 -17.64
C LYS A 6 16.24 16.48 -16.71
N VAL A 7 14.98 16.74 -16.38
CA VAL A 7 14.63 17.65 -15.27
C VAL A 7 15.03 16.96 -13.97
N ARG A 8 16.28 17.19 -13.54
CA ARG A 8 16.76 16.82 -12.21
C ARG A 8 16.53 18.02 -11.28
N ILE A 9 15.65 17.78 -10.29
CA ILE A 9 15.56 18.46 -8.99
C ILE A 9 15.10 19.92 -9.03
N SER A 10 13.90 20.18 -8.53
CA SER A 10 13.63 21.20 -7.49
C SER A 10 12.18 21.13 -7.00
N PRO A 11 11.74 20.07 -6.29
CA PRO A 11 10.39 20.01 -5.76
C PRO A 11 10.31 20.85 -4.47
N LEU A 12 10.39 22.18 -4.58
CA LEU A 12 10.13 23.16 -3.50
C LEU A 12 10.30 24.65 -3.92
N LYS A 13 9.89 25.05 -5.12
CA LYS A 13 9.71 26.48 -5.42
C LYS A 13 8.35 26.97 -4.90
N ALA A 14 8.23 27.22 -3.60
CA ALA A 14 7.21 28.11 -3.02
C ALA A 14 7.43 28.30 -1.52
N PHE A 15 8.44 29.08 -1.14
CA PHE A 15 8.38 29.94 0.05
C PHE A 15 9.10 31.23 -0.33
N VAL A 16 8.38 32.09 -1.05
CA VAL A 16 8.83 33.46 -1.32
C VAL A 16 8.47 34.29 -0.10
N ASP A 17 9.42 34.44 0.81
CA ASP A 17 9.45 35.59 1.71
C ASP A 17 10.01 36.77 0.92
N GLN A 18 9.64 38.00 1.27
CA GLN A 18 10.05 39.25 0.60
C GLN A 18 11.57 39.54 0.69
N GLN A 19 12.34 38.57 1.17
CA GLN A 19 13.78 38.56 1.19
C GLN A 19 14.23 37.21 0.66
N ASN A 20 14.87 37.23 -0.50
CA ASN A 20 15.27 36.12 -1.37
C ASN A 20 16.22 35.09 -0.69
N ILE A 21 15.81 34.51 0.44
CA ILE A 21 16.60 33.59 1.27
C ILE A 21 15.98 32.20 1.16
N PHE A 22 16.59 31.36 0.33
CA PHE A 22 16.27 29.93 0.24
C PHE A 22 16.63 29.25 1.56
N LYS A 23 15.68 29.11 2.48
CA LYS A 23 15.87 28.23 3.65
C LYS A 23 15.64 26.78 3.20
N PRO A 24 16.58 25.85 3.45
CA PRO A 24 16.36 24.45 3.14
C PRO A 24 15.18 23.93 3.96
N VAL A 25 14.14 23.45 3.26
CA VAL A 25 12.98 22.85 3.91
C VAL A 25 13.35 21.45 4.40
N LYS A 26 13.26 21.25 5.72
CA LYS A 26 13.50 19.94 6.33
C LYS A 26 12.28 19.03 6.13
N PHE A 27 12.46 17.95 5.37
CA PHE A 27 11.45 16.90 5.27
C PHE A 27 11.46 15.97 6.47
N HIS A 28 10.28 15.47 6.83
CA HIS A 28 10.08 14.41 7.81
C HIS A 28 9.51 13.17 7.14
N LEU A 29 9.83 11.99 7.66
CA LEU A 29 9.26 10.73 7.17
C LEU A 29 8.09 10.28 8.06
N SER A 30 7.00 9.84 7.43
CA SER A 30 5.85 9.24 8.09
C SER A 30 5.28 8.14 7.22
N ARG A 31 5.22 6.90 7.74
CA ARG A 31 4.78 5.69 6.99
C ARG A 31 5.50 5.50 5.64
N GLY A 32 6.75 5.98 5.56
CA GLY A 32 7.60 5.95 4.36
C GLY A 32 7.47 7.17 3.43
N TYR A 33 6.53 8.08 3.66
CA TYR A 33 6.32 9.27 2.83
C TYR A 33 7.01 10.50 3.40
N HIS A 34 7.54 11.36 2.52
CA HIS A 34 8.00 12.69 2.89
C HIS A 34 6.82 13.61 3.28
N LYS A 35 6.99 14.34 4.38
CA LYS A 35 6.10 15.37 4.89
C LYS A 35 6.84 16.67 5.20
N VAL A 36 6.12 17.78 5.12
CA VAL A 36 6.58 19.10 5.50
C VAL A 36 5.54 19.77 6.40
N LYS A 37 5.99 20.55 7.39
CA LYS A 37 5.15 21.35 8.25
C LYS A 37 5.04 22.76 7.67
N LEU A 38 3.83 23.18 7.30
CA LEU A 38 3.57 24.49 6.69
C LEU A 38 2.69 25.34 7.61
N PRO A 39 2.88 26.67 7.65
CA PRO A 39 1.98 27.58 8.34
C PRO A 39 0.60 27.60 7.66
N LEU A 40 -0.45 27.87 8.44
CA LEU A 40 -1.81 28.03 7.93
C LEU A 40 -2.25 29.51 7.96
N PRO A 41 -3.14 29.94 7.04
CA PRO A 41 -3.84 31.21 7.18
C PRO A 41 -4.60 31.24 8.51
N GLY A 42 -4.47 32.34 9.27
CA GLY A 42 -5.07 32.46 10.61
C GLY A 42 -4.21 31.92 11.77
N GLY A 43 -2.98 31.50 11.47
CA GLY A 43 -2.01 31.07 12.48
C GLY A 43 -1.95 29.55 12.67
N GLY A 44 -0.88 29.11 13.35
CA GLY A 44 -0.61 27.69 13.53
C GLY A 44 0.03 27.02 12.30
N HIS A 45 0.14 25.69 12.36
CA HIS A 45 0.85 24.90 11.35
C HIS A 45 0.19 23.53 11.16
N ARG A 46 0.32 22.96 9.96
CA ARG A 46 -0.13 21.60 9.64
C ARG A 46 0.93 20.83 8.85
N TRP A 47 0.93 19.51 9.05
CA TRP A 47 1.76 18.60 8.26
C TRP A 47 1.09 18.19 6.95
N PHE A 48 1.79 18.41 5.85
CA PHE A 48 1.36 18.03 4.50
C PHE A 48 2.29 16.96 3.92
N TYR A 49 1.75 16.07 3.09
CA TYR A 49 2.57 15.12 2.35
C TYR A 49 3.14 15.77 1.09
N VAL A 50 4.43 15.59 0.85
CA VAL A 50 5.14 16.27 -0.26
C VAL A 50 4.58 15.85 -1.62
N HIS A 51 4.35 14.55 -1.84
CA HIS A 51 3.78 14.06 -3.10
C HIS A 51 2.40 14.67 -3.41
N ILE A 52 1.56 14.92 -2.40
CA ILE A 52 0.25 15.57 -2.58
C ILE A 52 0.43 17.03 -2.97
N LEU A 53 1.35 17.76 -2.31
CA LEU A 53 1.64 19.15 -2.65
C LEU A 53 2.20 19.27 -4.07
N VAL A 54 3.13 18.39 -4.46
CA VAL A 54 3.70 18.38 -5.81
C VAL A 54 2.63 18.09 -6.85
N MET A 55 1.79 17.07 -6.64
CA MET A 55 0.70 16.75 -7.57
C MET A 55 -0.33 17.88 -7.67
N GLY A 56 -0.67 18.52 -6.56
CA GLY A 56 -1.63 19.63 -6.55
C GLY A 56 -1.11 20.93 -7.17
N ALA A 57 0.20 21.17 -7.14
CA ALA A 57 0.81 22.40 -7.65
C ALA A 57 1.28 22.28 -9.11
N PHE A 58 1.78 21.11 -9.51
CA PHE A 58 2.44 20.91 -10.81
C PHE A 58 1.81 19.80 -11.64
N GLY A 59 0.91 19.01 -11.06
CA GLY A 59 0.20 17.95 -11.77
C GLY A 59 -1.02 18.44 -12.54
N PRO A 60 -1.61 17.57 -13.36
CA PRO A 60 -2.88 17.86 -13.99
C PRO A 60 -3.99 18.07 -12.95
N PRO A 61 -5.08 18.77 -13.31
CA PRO A 61 -6.27 18.87 -12.47
C PRO A 61 -6.70 17.49 -11.99
N LYS A 62 -7.20 17.45 -10.76
CA LYS A 62 -7.69 16.20 -10.15
C LYS A 62 -8.74 15.58 -11.06
N SER A 63 -8.50 14.34 -11.48
CA SER A 63 -9.31 13.67 -12.50
C SER A 63 -10.71 13.28 -12.01
N PHE A 64 -10.89 13.05 -10.71
CA PHE A 64 -12.18 12.69 -10.09
C PHE A 64 -12.14 12.82 -8.57
N ASP A 65 -13.32 12.87 -7.94
CA ASP A 65 -13.44 12.91 -6.48
C ASP A 65 -12.99 11.60 -5.81
N GLY A 66 -12.26 11.73 -4.70
CA GLY A 66 -11.63 10.59 -4.05
C GLY A 66 -10.37 10.06 -4.72
N ALA A 67 -9.88 10.67 -5.81
CA ALA A 67 -8.58 10.32 -6.39
C ALA A 67 -7.44 10.43 -5.36
N LEU A 68 -6.55 9.45 -5.39
CA LEU A 68 -5.34 9.35 -4.60
C LEU A 68 -4.12 9.64 -5.48
N VAL A 69 -3.05 10.14 -4.88
CA VAL A 69 -1.77 10.29 -5.59
C VAL A 69 -0.97 8.99 -5.45
N ASN A 70 -0.70 8.32 -6.57
CA ASN A 70 0.11 7.11 -6.64
C ASN A 70 1.55 7.42 -7.07
N HIS A 71 2.50 6.60 -6.61
CA HIS A 71 3.91 6.60 -7.04
C HIS A 71 4.11 5.46 -8.03
N LYS A 72 4.35 5.76 -9.31
CA LYS A 72 4.46 4.77 -10.40
C LYS A 72 5.56 3.73 -10.17
N ASP A 73 6.66 4.15 -9.55
CA ASP A 73 7.81 3.29 -9.21
C ASP A 73 7.68 2.61 -7.84
N ALA A 74 6.54 2.76 -7.14
CA ALA A 74 6.29 2.32 -5.78
C ALA A 74 7.25 2.89 -4.70
N ASN A 75 8.14 3.82 -5.06
CA ASN A 75 9.05 4.49 -4.15
C ASN A 75 8.41 5.77 -3.60
N LYS A 76 7.87 5.67 -2.38
CA LYS A 76 7.22 6.75 -1.62
C LYS A 76 8.08 8.01 -1.39
N ARG A 77 9.39 7.93 -1.68
CA ARG A 77 10.35 9.02 -1.55
C ARG A 77 10.61 9.74 -2.88
N ASN A 78 10.31 9.12 -4.02
CA ASN A 78 10.46 9.71 -5.33
C ASN A 78 9.26 10.61 -5.66
N ASN A 79 9.33 11.87 -5.22
CA ASN A 79 8.27 12.86 -5.42
C ASN A 79 8.40 13.63 -6.74
N ASP A 80 9.14 13.10 -7.73
CA ASP A 80 9.18 13.73 -9.05
C ASP A 80 7.78 13.71 -9.68
N ILE A 81 7.33 14.82 -10.26
CA ILE A 81 5.98 14.91 -10.83
C ILE A 81 5.75 13.88 -11.94
N SER A 82 6.79 13.51 -12.71
CA SER A 82 6.64 12.47 -13.74
C SER A 82 6.39 11.09 -13.14
N ASN A 83 6.80 10.87 -11.89
CA ASN A 83 6.59 9.63 -11.14
C ASN A 83 5.25 9.58 -10.40
N LEU A 84 4.47 10.68 -10.40
CA LEU A 84 3.18 10.74 -9.73
C LEU A 84 2.03 10.62 -10.73
N GLU A 85 0.90 10.09 -10.27
CA GLU A 85 -0.36 10.03 -11.02
C GLU A 85 -1.58 10.05 -10.10
N TRP A 86 -2.72 10.48 -10.65
CA TRP A 86 -4.01 10.27 -10.00
C TRP A 86 -4.46 8.83 -10.21
N ALA A 87 -4.84 8.15 -9.15
CA ALA A 87 -5.34 6.78 -9.17
C ALA A 87 -6.58 6.65 -8.29
N THR A 88 -7.49 5.77 -8.68
CA THR A 88 -8.60 5.35 -7.83
C THR A 88 -8.06 4.52 -6.66
N PRO A 89 -8.83 4.38 -5.55
CA PRO A 89 -8.44 3.49 -4.47
C PRO A 89 -8.20 2.04 -4.91
N SER A 90 -8.99 1.53 -5.86
CA SER A 90 -8.85 0.18 -6.42
C SER A 90 -7.59 0.04 -7.27
N GLU A 91 -7.30 1.00 -8.15
CA GLU A 91 -6.08 1.02 -8.96
C GLU A 91 -4.82 1.10 -8.09
N ASN A 92 -4.79 2.01 -7.11
CA ASN A 92 -3.66 2.15 -6.20
C ASN A 92 -3.42 0.85 -5.39
N THR A 93 -4.50 0.20 -4.94
CA THR A 93 -4.40 -1.09 -4.25
C THR A 93 -3.89 -2.17 -5.18
N LYS A 94 -4.43 -2.27 -6.39
CA LYS A 94 -3.99 -3.24 -7.40
C LYS A 94 -2.52 -3.05 -7.75
N HIS A 95 -2.09 -1.82 -8.02
CA HIS A 95 -0.70 -1.47 -8.29
C HIS A 95 0.21 -1.93 -7.14
N ALA A 96 -0.19 -1.70 -5.88
CA ALA A 96 0.58 -2.13 -4.73
C ALA A 96 0.78 -3.66 -4.65
N TYR A 97 -0.20 -4.45 -5.09
CA TYR A 97 -0.06 -5.90 -5.21
C TYR A 97 0.82 -6.29 -6.41
N ASP A 98 0.62 -5.65 -7.55
CA ASP A 98 1.36 -5.95 -8.79
C ASP A 98 2.87 -5.69 -8.63
N VAL A 99 3.25 -4.63 -7.91
CA VAL A 99 4.65 -4.28 -7.61
C VAL A 99 5.18 -4.93 -6.31
N GLY A 100 4.37 -5.75 -5.65
CA GLY A 100 4.78 -6.55 -4.48
C GLY A 100 4.99 -5.79 -3.17
N VAL A 101 4.62 -4.51 -3.09
CA VAL A 101 4.72 -3.72 -1.84
C VAL A 101 3.56 -4.00 -0.88
N ALA A 102 2.41 -4.44 -1.40
CA ALA A 102 1.31 -4.97 -0.61
C ALA A 102 1.32 -6.50 -0.68
N ASN A 103 1.52 -7.13 0.49
CA ASN A 103 1.33 -8.57 0.64
C ASN A 103 0.18 -8.80 1.63
N GLY A 104 -0.92 -9.36 1.14
CA GLY A 104 -2.00 -9.82 2.01
C GLY A 104 -1.45 -10.84 2.99
N LYS A 105 -1.75 -10.70 4.28
CA LYS A 105 -1.40 -11.72 5.28
C LYS A 105 -2.12 -13.02 4.89
N LYS A 106 -1.38 -14.11 4.70
CA LYS A 106 -1.90 -15.42 4.31
C LYS A 106 -1.73 -16.42 5.45
N GLY A 107 -2.55 -17.46 5.44
CA GLY A 107 -2.44 -18.56 6.39
C GLY A 107 -2.56 -18.08 7.83
N SER A 108 -1.70 -18.61 8.71
CA SER A 108 -1.71 -18.30 10.15
C SER A 108 -1.39 -16.84 10.45
N LYS A 109 -0.73 -16.13 9.53
CA LYS A 109 -0.43 -14.70 9.68
C LYS A 109 -1.68 -13.82 9.57
N HIS A 110 -2.78 -14.31 9.01
CA HIS A 110 -4.02 -13.57 8.94
C HIS A 110 -4.68 -13.51 10.32
N HIS A 111 -5.04 -12.32 10.80
CA HIS A 111 -5.54 -12.10 12.17
C HIS A 111 -6.83 -12.88 12.50
N ASN A 112 -7.66 -13.17 11.50
CA ASN A 112 -8.86 -14.01 11.64
C ASN A 112 -8.61 -15.50 11.31
N SER A 113 -7.37 -15.94 11.16
CA SER A 113 -7.09 -17.35 10.90
C SER A 113 -7.36 -18.18 12.16
N LYS A 114 -8.17 -19.23 12.02
CA LYS A 114 -8.43 -20.22 13.08
C LYS A 114 -7.50 -21.42 13.04
N LEU A 115 -6.71 -21.54 11.98
CA LEU A 115 -5.85 -22.70 11.72
C LEU A 115 -4.42 -22.23 11.49
N THR A 116 -3.49 -23.14 11.70
CA THR A 116 -2.08 -23.04 11.37
C THR A 116 -1.71 -23.92 10.16
N GLU A 117 -0.52 -23.72 9.62
CA GLU A 117 0.02 -24.58 8.57
C GLU A 117 0.09 -26.05 9.02
N ALA A 118 0.42 -26.29 10.29
CA ALA A 118 0.44 -27.63 10.89
C ALA A 118 -0.96 -28.26 10.95
N ASP A 119 -1.98 -27.50 11.36
CA ASP A 119 -3.36 -27.98 11.37
C ASP A 119 -3.84 -28.38 9.97
N VAL A 120 -3.48 -27.59 8.96
CA VAL A 120 -3.85 -27.85 7.55
C VAL A 120 -3.22 -29.16 7.06
N LEU A 121 -1.95 -29.41 7.40
CA LEU A 121 -1.28 -30.67 7.11
C LEU A 121 -1.94 -31.84 7.85
N GLY A 122 -2.26 -31.67 9.13
CA GLY A 122 -2.98 -32.65 9.96
C GLY A 122 -4.35 -33.01 9.38
N ILE A 123 -5.16 -32.02 9.02
CA ILE A 123 -6.47 -32.21 8.39
C ILE A 123 -6.36 -33.05 7.11
N ARG A 124 -5.39 -32.76 6.24
CA ARG A 124 -5.19 -33.50 4.99
C ARG A 124 -4.74 -34.94 5.26
N ALA A 125 -3.83 -35.15 6.21
CA ALA A 125 -3.34 -36.47 6.58
C ALA A 125 -4.44 -37.32 7.23
N GLU A 126 -5.17 -36.79 8.21
CA GLU A 126 -6.28 -37.48 8.89
C GLU A 126 -7.40 -37.85 7.91
N HIS A 127 -7.77 -36.96 6.99
CA HIS A 127 -8.75 -37.30 5.95
C HIS A 127 -8.25 -38.43 5.04
N ASN A 128 -6.97 -38.39 4.65
CA ASN A 128 -6.38 -39.46 3.85
C ASN A 128 -6.39 -40.81 4.60
N GLY A 129 -6.32 -40.78 5.94
CA GLY A 129 -6.54 -41.93 6.82
C GLY A 129 -8.01 -42.32 7.04
N GLY A 130 -8.97 -41.71 6.32
CA GLY A 130 -10.38 -42.08 6.35
C GLY A 130 -11.25 -41.28 7.33
N VAL A 131 -10.69 -40.30 8.05
CA VAL A 131 -11.48 -39.48 8.98
C VAL A 131 -12.46 -38.59 8.19
N SER A 132 -13.74 -38.63 8.59
CA SER A 132 -14.78 -37.85 7.90
C SER A 132 -14.57 -36.34 8.03
N GLN A 133 -14.97 -35.59 6.99
CA GLN A 133 -14.91 -34.12 7.00
C GLN A 133 -15.72 -33.50 8.13
N THR A 134 -16.82 -34.14 8.57
CA THR A 134 -17.66 -33.67 9.67
C THR A 134 -16.93 -33.80 11.01
N SER A 135 -16.23 -34.92 11.23
CA SER A 135 -15.41 -35.13 12.43
C SER A 135 -14.26 -34.12 12.49
N LEU A 136 -13.57 -33.89 11.37
CA LEU A 136 -12.51 -32.89 11.25
C LEU A 136 -13.01 -31.47 11.52
N ALA A 137 -14.16 -31.09 10.95
CA ALA A 137 -14.78 -29.79 11.18
C ALA A 137 -15.03 -29.52 12.67
N ARG A 138 -15.59 -30.52 13.37
CA ARG A 138 -15.83 -30.45 14.82
C ARG A 138 -14.52 -30.36 15.60
N ARG A 139 -13.55 -31.22 15.28
CA ARG A 139 -12.25 -31.29 15.97
C ARG A 139 -11.48 -29.98 15.89
N TYR A 140 -11.41 -29.39 14.70
CA TYR A 140 -10.66 -28.17 14.43
C TYR A 140 -11.48 -26.88 14.60
N GLY A 141 -12.74 -26.98 15.05
CA GLY A 141 -13.60 -25.81 15.33
C GLY A 141 -13.91 -24.95 14.09
N VAL A 142 -13.97 -25.55 12.91
CA VAL A 142 -14.17 -24.87 11.62
C VAL A 142 -15.35 -25.45 10.84
N SER A 143 -15.82 -24.74 9.82
CA SER A 143 -16.91 -25.23 8.98
C SER A 143 -16.47 -26.41 8.11
N ARG A 144 -17.41 -27.34 7.86
CA ARG A 144 -17.19 -28.47 6.92
C ARG A 144 -16.78 -27.99 5.52
N LYS A 145 -17.29 -26.83 5.08
CA LYS A 145 -16.93 -26.20 3.81
C LYS A 145 -15.46 -25.76 3.77
N LEU A 146 -14.92 -25.25 4.89
CA LEU A 146 -13.50 -24.92 4.99
C LEU A 146 -12.65 -26.20 4.92
N ILE A 147 -13.02 -27.24 5.65
CA ILE A 147 -12.36 -28.56 5.59
C ILE A 147 -12.32 -29.08 4.14
N TRP A 148 -13.46 -29.11 3.45
CA TRP A 148 -13.53 -29.50 2.04
C TRP A 148 -12.60 -28.65 1.16
N SER A 149 -12.54 -27.34 1.39
CA SER A 149 -11.68 -26.44 0.62
C SER A 149 -10.20 -26.66 0.90
N ILE A 150 -9.83 -27.03 2.13
CA ILE A 150 -8.46 -27.39 2.53
C ILE A 150 -8.01 -28.70 1.88
N ILE A 151 -8.88 -29.72 1.89
CA ILE A 151 -8.62 -31.03 1.29
C ILE A 151 -8.43 -30.90 -0.22
N ASN A 152 -9.31 -30.16 -0.88
CA ASN A 152 -9.24 -29.93 -2.33
C ASN A 152 -8.22 -28.84 -2.73
N ARG A 153 -7.36 -28.41 -1.80
CA ARG A 153 -6.36 -27.35 -2.02
C ARG A 153 -6.91 -26.07 -2.65
N LYS A 154 -8.19 -25.74 -2.41
CA LYS A 154 -8.81 -24.48 -2.82
C LYS A 154 -8.53 -23.36 -1.82
N ALA A 155 -8.51 -23.70 -0.53
CA ALA A 155 -7.99 -22.86 0.54
C ALA A 155 -6.57 -23.31 0.92
N TRP A 156 -5.80 -22.42 1.55
CA TRP A 156 -4.45 -22.73 2.02
C TRP A 156 -3.52 -23.30 0.92
N ARG A 157 -3.62 -22.77 -0.30
CA ARG A 157 -2.84 -23.20 -1.50
C ARG A 157 -1.33 -23.15 -1.34
N HIS A 158 -0.84 -22.36 -0.39
CA HIS A 158 0.59 -22.18 -0.09
C HIS A 158 1.14 -23.26 0.85
N VAL A 159 0.27 -24.13 1.37
CA VAL A 159 0.57 -25.33 2.15
C VAL A 159 0.17 -26.54 1.31
#